data_AF-A0A2V5QKT8-F1
#
_entry.id   AF-A0A2V5QKT8-F1
#
_cell.length_a   1.000
_cell.length_b   1.000
_cell.length_c   1.000
_cell.angle_alpha   90.00
_cell.angle_beta   90.00
_cell.angle_gamma   90.00
#
_symmetry.space_group_name_H-M   'P 1'
#
loop_
_entity.id
_entity.type
_entity.pdbx_description
1 polymer ?
#
loop_
_entity_poly.entity_id
_entity_poly.type
_entity_poly.pdbx_seq_one_letter_code
_entity_poly.pdbx_strand_id
1 'polypeptide(L)' 'MAEVADNLARVREQIARAAAKSGRAADQVELVAITKTHPAGKVREAIEAGQTLFGESRVQEARAKIPELPSNI' A
#
# COMPACT_ATOMS: atom_id res chain seq x y z
N MET A 1 17.00 -3.15 -8.34
CA MET A 1 16.14 -2.96 -7.16
C MET A 1 14.71 -3.09 -7.65
N ALA A 2 13.88 -3.99 -7.08
CA ALA A 2 12.49 -4.10 -7.51
C ALA A 2 11.73 -2.82 -7.13
N GLU A 3 10.96 -2.27 -8.07
CA GLU A 3 10.20 -1.05 -7.82
C GLU A 3 9.03 -1.32 -6.87
N VAL A 4 8.51 -0.28 -6.21
CA VAL A 4 7.35 -0.42 -5.32
C VAL A 4 6.15 -1.01 -6.07
N ALA A 5 6.00 -0.68 -7.35
CA ALA A 5 4.99 -1.23 -8.23
C ALA A 5 5.09 -2.77 -8.38
N ASP A 6 6.30 -3.30 -8.62
CA ASP A 6 6.53 -4.75 -8.76
C ASP A 6 6.14 -5.50 -7.48
N ASN A 7 6.52 -4.93 -6.33
CA ASN A 7 6.20 -5.51 -5.03
C ASN A 7 4.68 -5.52 -4.79
N LEU A 8 3.99 -4.43 -5.11
CA LEU A 8 2.52 -4.34 -5.01
C LEU A 8 1.84 -5.35 -5.93
N ALA A 9 2.28 -5.48 -7.17
CA ALA A 9 1.74 -6.46 -8.12
C ALA A 9 1.89 -7.89 -7.57
N ARG A 10 3.09 -8.23 -7.05
CA ARG A 10 3.36 -9.54 -6.46
C ARG A 10 2.46 -9.82 -5.25
N VAL A 11 2.27 -8.86 -4.36
CA VAL A 11 1.43 -9.02 -3.16
C VAL A 11 -0.05 -9.16 -3.55
N ARG A 12 -0.54 -8.35 -4.49
CA ARG A 12 -1.92 -8.46 -5.01
C ARG A 12 -2.19 -9.85 -5.61
N GLU A 13 -1.23 -10.39 -6.35
CA GLU A 13 -1.33 -11.74 -6.91
C GLU A 13 -1.33 -12.83 -5.82
N GLN A 14 -0.53 -12.67 -4.76
CA GLN A 14 -0.57 -13.56 -3.59
C GLN A 14 -1.93 -13.52 -2.88
N ILE A 15 -2.50 -12.33 -2.69
CA ILE A 15 -3.85 -12.16 -2.13
C ILE A 15 -4.89 -12.86 -3.00
N ALA A 16 -4.86 -12.66 -4.31
CA ALA A 16 -5.82 -13.29 -5.23
C ALA A 16 -5.75 -14.82 -5.16
N ARG A 17 -4.54 -15.40 -5.16
CA ARG A 17 -4.34 -16.84 -5.00
C ARG A 17 -4.85 -17.37 -3.66
N ALA A 18 -4.55 -16.65 -2.57
CA ALA A 18 -4.98 -17.05 -1.24
C ALA A 18 -6.52 -16.99 -1.10
N ALA A 19 -7.14 -15.91 -1.58
CA ALA A 19 -8.59 -15.76 -1.59
C ALA A 19 -9.27 -16.88 -2.40
N ALA A 20 -8.78 -17.16 -3.61
CA ALA A 20 -9.29 -18.25 -4.45
C ALA A 20 -9.19 -19.61 -3.76
N LYS A 21 -8.04 -19.91 -3.12
CA LYS A 21 -7.85 -21.16 -2.36
C LYS A 21 -8.82 -21.29 -1.18
N SER A 22 -9.27 -20.18 -0.61
CA SER A 22 -10.24 -20.13 0.48
C SER A 22 -11.70 -20.01 0.01
N GLY A 23 -11.97 -20.06 -1.31
CA GLY A 23 -13.32 -19.89 -1.86
C GLY A 23 -13.89 -18.48 -1.71
N ARG A 24 -13.02 -17.48 -1.55
CA ARG A 24 -13.39 -16.06 -1.40
C ARG A 24 -12.98 -15.28 -2.64
N ALA A 25 -13.68 -14.17 -2.90
CA ALA A 25 -13.26 -13.21 -3.90
C ALA A 25 -12.11 -12.33 -3.35
N ALA A 26 -11.19 -11.92 -4.23
CA ALA A 26 -9.99 -11.18 -3.83
C ALA A 26 -10.30 -9.77 -3.30
N ASP A 27 -11.40 -9.17 -3.77
CA ASP A 27 -11.93 -7.88 -3.32
C ASP A 27 -12.44 -7.89 -1.88
N GLN A 28 -12.67 -9.07 -1.29
CA GLN A 28 -12.97 -9.21 0.14
C GLN A 28 -11.73 -9.10 1.04
N VAL A 29 -10.55 -8.85 0.47
CA VAL A 29 -9.28 -8.69 1.19
C VAL A 29 -8.69 -7.33 0.85
N GLU A 30 -8.65 -6.45 1.84
CA GLU A 30 -7.99 -5.15 1.68
C GLU A 30 -6.48 -5.25 1.95
N LEU A 31 -5.69 -4.68 1.04
CA LEU A 31 -4.25 -4.53 1.21
C LEU A 31 -3.96 -3.17 1.85
N VAL A 32 -3.44 -3.19 3.08
CA VAL A 32 -2.94 -1.99 3.78
C VAL A 32 -1.42 -1.91 3.64
N ALA A 33 -0.90 -0.86 3.00
CA ALA A 33 0.54 -0.65 2.87
C ALA A 33 1.10 0.09 4.10
N ILE A 34 2.01 -0.54 4.84
CA ILE A 34 2.60 0.07 6.04
C ILE A 34 3.76 0.99 5.65
N THR A 35 3.64 2.28 5.93
CA THR A 35 4.59 3.33 5.49
C THR A 35 5.58 3.77 6.54
N LYS A 36 5.50 3.20 7.75
CA LYS A 36 6.41 3.55 8.85
C LYS A 36 7.85 3.43 8.40
N THR A 37 8.70 4.37 8.81
CA THR A 37 10.13 4.41 8.43
C THR A 37 10.45 4.58 6.93
N HIS A 38 9.44 4.65 6.05
CA HIS A 38 9.64 4.97 4.63
C HIS A 38 9.41 6.46 4.35
N PRO A 39 10.22 7.08 3.47
CA PRO A 39 10.05 8.48 3.08
C PRO A 39 8.78 8.69 2.24
N ALA A 40 8.27 9.93 2.19
CA ALA A 40 7.08 10.28 1.40
C ALA A 40 7.20 9.90 -0.09
N GLY A 41 8.41 9.95 -0.67
CA GLY A 41 8.66 9.52 -2.05
C GLY A 41 8.27 8.06 -2.32
N LYS A 42 8.53 7.15 -1.37
CA LYS A 42 8.11 5.73 -1.49
C LYS A 42 6.60 5.56 -1.38
N VAL A 43 5.95 6.41 -0.58
CA VAL A 43 4.50 6.44 -0.51
C VAL A 43 3.94 6.93 -1.84
N ARG A 44 4.50 7.99 -2.43
CA ARG A 44 4.10 8.47 -3.77
C ARG A 44 4.25 7.40 -4.85
N GLU A 45 5.36 6.68 -4.90
CA GLU A 45 5.53 5.54 -5.82
C GLU A 45 4.42 4.49 -5.65
N ALA A 46 4.01 4.21 -4.40
CA ALA A 46 2.90 3.29 -4.12
C ALA A 46 1.56 3.82 -4.63
N ILE A 47 1.31 5.12 -4.46
CA ILE A 47 0.11 5.81 -4.95
C ILE A 47 0.03 5.74 -6.48
N GLU A 48 1.15 6.02 -7.16
CA GLU A 48 1.24 5.93 -8.62
C GLU A 48 1.02 4.50 -9.12
N ALA A 49 1.42 3.50 -8.34
CA ALA A 49 1.10 2.08 -8.57
C ALA A 49 -0.34 1.68 -8.19
N GLY A 50 -1.18 2.65 -7.80
CA GLY A 50 -2.59 2.47 -7.49
C GLY A 50 -2.86 1.94 -6.08
N GLN A 51 -1.93 2.07 -5.13
CA GLN A 51 -2.20 1.81 -3.72
C GLN A 51 -2.93 2.99 -3.10
N THR A 52 -4.04 2.73 -2.43
CA THR A 52 -4.92 3.76 -1.86
C THR A 52 -5.04 3.70 -0.34
N LEU A 53 -4.67 2.56 0.28
CA LEU A 53 -4.81 2.34 1.70
C LEU A 53 -3.45 2.18 2.38
N PHE A 54 -3.18 3.06 3.34
CA PHE A 54 -1.88 3.13 4.02
C PHE A 54 -2.05 3.06 5.54
N GLY A 55 -1.05 2.48 6.21
CA GLY A 55 -0.99 2.40 7.66
C GLY A 55 0.30 3.02 8.19
N GLU A 56 0.18 3.87 9.19
CA GLU A 56 1.31 4.50 9.87
C GLU A 56 1.25 4.19 11.38
N SER A 57 2.40 3.87 11.98
CA SER A 57 2.43 3.47 13.40
C SER A 57 2.58 4.66 14.34
N ARG A 58 2.97 5.85 13.83
CA ARG A 58 3.18 7.06 14.63
C ARG A 58 2.50 8.27 14.01
N VAL A 59 1.68 8.97 14.80
CA VAL A 59 0.94 10.16 14.36
C VAL A 59 1.87 11.29 13.90
N GLN A 60 3.05 11.43 14.51
CA GLN A 60 4.04 12.46 14.15
C GLN A 60 4.60 12.22 12.74
N GLU A 61 4.90 10.97 12.40
CA GLU A 61 5.36 10.60 11.05
C GLU A 61 4.26 10.83 10.02
N ALA A 62 3.00 10.47 10.36
CA ALA A 62 1.85 10.75 9.50
C ALA A 62 1.69 12.27 9.25
N ARG A 63 1.75 13.09 10.30
CA ARG A 63 1.63 14.56 10.18
C ARG A 63 2.72 15.19 9.32
N ALA A 64 3.92 14.63 9.32
CA ALA A 64 5.00 15.09 8.45
C ALA A 64 4.78 14.67 6.98
N LYS A 65 4.27 13.46 6.73
CA LYS A 65 4.07 12.91 5.37
C LYS A 65 2.82 13.39 4.68
N ILE A 66 1.69 13.49 5.37
CA ILE A 66 0.38 13.83 4.78
C ILE A 66 0.43 15.09 3.90
N PRO A 67 1.09 16.20 4.30
CA PRO A 67 1.18 17.39 3.45
C PRO A 67 1.97 17.20 2.14
N GLU A 68 2.82 16.18 2.04
CA GLU A 68 3.61 15.86 0.84
C GLU A 68 2.89 14.90 -0.12
N LEU A 69 1.70 14.43 0.28
CA LEU A 69 0.90 13.44 -0.42
C LEU A 69 -0.35 14.08 -1.04
N PRO A 70 -0.94 13.45 -2.07
CA PRO A 70 -2.22 13.88 -2.63
C PRO A 70 -3.32 13.88 -1.56
N SER A 71 -4.24 14.85 -1.65
CA SER A 71 -5.34 15.02 -0.68
C SER A 71 -6.45 13.97 -0.78
N ASN A 72 -6.37 13.03 -1.72
CA ASN A 72 -7.37 11.99 -1.99
C ASN A 72 -6.98 10.62 -1.43
N ILE A 73 -6.17 10.60 -0.38
CA ILE A 73 -5.70 9.45 0.39
C ILE A 73 -5.83 9.76 1.88
#